data_AF-F3C7J8-F1
#
_entry.id   AF-F3C7J8-F1
#
_cell.length_a   1.000
_cell.length_b   1.000
_cell.length_c   1.000
_cell.angle_alpha   90.00
_cell.angle_beta   90.00
_cell.angle_gamma   90.00
#
_symmetry.space_group_name_H-M   'P 1'
#
loop_
_entity.id
_entity.type
_entity.pdbx_description
1 polymer ?
#
loop_
_entity_poly.entity_id
_entity_poly.type
_entity_poly.pdbx_seq_one_letter_code
_entity_poly.pdbx_strand_id
1 'polypeptide(L)'
;SLTLGSLALGATPWQTLTRVVILTASPAIFSALMIGMGRAVGETMIVLMATGNTPIMDMNLFEGMRTLAANVAVEMPESEVGGSHYRVLFLAALVLLMFTFVMNTLAELIRQRLRKQYSAL
;
A
#
# COMPACT_ATOMS: atom_id res chain seq x y z
N SER A 1 -24.26 5.77 24.99
CA SER A 1 -22.97 5.71 24.27
C SER A 1 -21.86 6.21 25.19
N LEU A 2 -20.64 5.67 25.07
CA LEU A 2 -19.49 6.05 25.92
C LEU A 2 -19.19 7.57 25.84
N THR A 3 -19.45 8.19 24.70
CA THR A 3 -19.39 9.64 24.49
C THR A 3 -20.42 10.41 25.31
N LEU A 4 -21.69 9.99 25.32
CA LEU A 4 -22.73 10.63 26.16
C LEU A 4 -22.46 10.41 27.66
N GLY A 5 -21.93 9.25 28.04
CA GLY A 5 -21.52 8.97 29.43
C GLY A 5 -20.36 9.87 29.89
N SER A 6 -19.38 10.09 29.03
CA SER A 6 -18.27 11.03 29.26
C SER A 6 -18.75 12.46 29.46
N LEU A 7 -19.64 12.94 28.58
CA LEU A 7 -20.21 14.29 28.67
C LEU A 7 -21.11 14.45 29.91
N ALA A 8 -21.88 13.42 30.29
CA ALA A 8 -22.72 13.42 31.49
C ALA A 8 -21.92 13.45 32.79
N LEU A 9 -20.67 12.96 32.78
CA LEU A 9 -19.73 13.05 33.90
C LEU A 9 -18.99 14.40 33.97
N GLY A 10 -19.38 15.38 33.15
CA GLY A 10 -18.78 16.72 33.12
C GLY A 10 -17.45 16.79 32.36
N ALA A 11 -17.07 15.76 31.60
CA ALA A 11 -15.87 15.81 30.79
C ALA A 11 -16.04 16.78 29.61
N THR A 12 -14.98 17.52 29.29
CA THR A 12 -15.02 18.45 28.15
C THR A 12 -15.08 17.69 26.83
N PRO A 13 -15.57 18.32 25.74
CA PRO A 13 -15.55 17.71 24.41
C PRO A 13 -14.15 17.24 24.00
N TRP A 14 -13.11 17.99 24.39
CA TRP A 14 -11.71 17.64 24.12
C TRP A 14 -11.23 16.41 24.91
N GLN A 15 -11.60 16.30 26.18
CA GLN A 15 -11.31 15.11 26.99
C GLN A 15 -12.05 13.88 26.46
N THR A 16 -13.30 14.05 26.05
CA THR A 16 -14.12 12.99 25.45
C THR A 16 -13.54 12.53 24.11
N LEU A 17 -13.11 13.46 23.26
CA LEU A 17 -12.47 13.16 21.97
C LEU A 17 -11.21 12.31 22.18
N THR A 18 -10.30 12.79 23.04
CA THR A 18 -8.97 12.18 23.20
C THR A 18 -9.00 10.86 23.95
N ARG A 19 -9.79 10.75 25.02
CA ARG A 19 -9.78 9.55 25.89
C ARG A 19 -10.82 8.51 25.51
N VAL A 20 -11.91 8.90 24.88
CA VAL A 20 -13.02 7.98 24.57
C VAL A 20 -13.11 7.73 23.07
N VAL A 21 -13.25 8.79 22.26
CA VAL A 21 -13.51 8.66 20.81
C VAL A 21 -12.29 8.13 20.06
N ILE A 22 -11.11 8.72 20.24
CA ILE A 22 -9.90 8.26 19.54
C ILE A 22 -9.56 6.83 19.94
N LEU A 23 -9.72 6.48 21.22
CA LEU A 23 -9.42 5.13 21.70
C LEU A 23 -10.39 4.10 21.08
N THR A 24 -11.69 4.36 21.09
CA THR A 24 -12.69 3.46 20.49
C THR A 24 -12.68 3.45 18.97
N ALA A 25 -12.30 4.56 18.31
CA ALA A 25 -12.18 4.65 16.86
C ALA A 25 -10.82 4.17 16.31
N SER A 26 -9.82 3.97 17.18
CA SER A 26 -8.47 3.56 16.78
C SER A 26 -8.43 2.32 15.87
N PRO A 27 -9.22 1.24 16.09
CA PRO A 27 -9.19 0.07 15.21
C PRO A 27 -9.74 0.37 13.80
N ALA A 28 -10.69 1.30 13.70
CA ALA A 28 -11.28 1.72 12.43
C ALA A 28 -10.32 2.63 11.64
N ILE A 29 -9.64 3.57 12.31
CA ILE A 29 -8.63 4.44 11.69
C ILE A 29 -7.46 3.60 11.14
N PHE A 30 -6.97 2.64 11.92
CA PHE A 30 -5.92 1.72 11.46
C PHE A 30 -6.38 0.89 10.25
N SER A 31 -7.61 0.39 10.27
CA SER A 31 -8.16 -0.38 9.14
C SER A 31 -8.28 0.49 7.87
N ALA A 32 -8.72 1.74 8.00
CA ALA A 32 -8.82 2.68 6.88
C ALA A 32 -7.44 3.04 6.31
N LEU A 33 -6.45 3.32 7.16
CA LEU A 33 -5.07 3.57 6.73
C LEU A 33 -4.47 2.40 5.95
N MET A 34 -4.69 1.16 6.43
CA MET A 34 -4.15 0.00 5.74
C MET A 34 -4.83 -0.28 4.40
N ILE A 35 -6.15 -0.09 4.30
CA ILE A 35 -6.86 -0.21 3.02
C ILE A 35 -6.38 0.89 2.06
N GLY A 36 -6.20 2.12 2.55
CA GLY A 36 -5.67 3.23 1.76
C GLY A 36 -4.27 2.95 1.22
N MET A 37 -3.36 2.47 2.07
CA MET A 37 -2.00 2.08 1.66
C MET A 37 -2.00 0.89 0.69
N GLY A 38 -2.81 -0.15 0.97
CA GLY A 38 -2.95 -1.30 0.07
C GLY A 38 -3.48 -0.90 -1.31
N ARG A 39 -4.41 0.07 -1.38
CA ARG A 39 -4.85 0.64 -2.65
C ARG A 39 -3.77 1.47 -3.33
N ALA A 40 -3.06 2.33 -2.61
CA ALA A 40 -1.97 3.12 -3.18
C ALA A 40 -0.85 2.23 -3.77
N VAL A 41 -0.55 1.10 -3.12
CA VAL A 41 0.38 0.10 -3.65
C VAL A 41 -0.22 -0.66 -4.83
N GLY A 42 -1.49 -1.06 -4.78
CA GLY A 42 -2.16 -1.77 -5.89
C GLY A 42 -2.40 -0.90 -7.12
N GLU A 43 -2.50 0.42 -6.93
CA GLU A 43 -2.55 1.42 -7.98
C GLU A 43 -1.14 1.78 -8.46
N THR A 44 -0.23 0.79 -8.55
CA THR A 44 1.14 0.94 -9.10
C THR A 44 1.15 1.66 -10.45
N MET A 45 0.02 1.68 -11.17
CA MET A 45 -0.21 2.48 -12.37
C MET A 45 -0.06 4.00 -12.16
N ILE A 46 -0.37 4.56 -10.99
CA ILE A 46 -0.10 5.97 -10.67
C ILE A 46 1.41 6.21 -10.66
N VAL A 47 2.19 5.30 -10.06
CA VAL A 47 3.65 5.41 -10.04
C VAL A 47 4.22 5.30 -11.47
N LEU A 48 3.63 4.46 -12.32
CA LEU A 48 4.00 4.39 -13.75
C LEU A 48 3.79 5.74 -14.46
N MET A 49 2.65 6.39 -14.22
CA MET A 49 2.35 7.69 -14.82
C MET A 49 3.19 8.83 -14.26
N ALA A 50 3.51 8.78 -12.97
CA ALA A 50 4.35 9.80 -12.32
C ALA A 50 5.82 9.73 -12.75
N THR A 51 6.33 8.55 -13.09
CA THR A 51 7.77 8.36 -13.40
C THR A 51 8.11 8.55 -14.89
N GLY A 52 7.12 8.84 -15.76
CA GLY A 52 7.35 9.25 -17.15
C GLY A 52 7.81 8.16 -18.13
N ASN A 53 8.13 6.95 -17.66
CA ASN A 53 8.50 5.79 -18.49
C ASN A 53 9.74 5.98 -19.39
N THR A 54 10.76 6.71 -18.94
CA THR A 54 12.00 6.89 -19.71
C THR A 54 12.99 5.75 -19.39
N PRO A 55 13.43 4.93 -20.38
CA PRO A 55 14.31 3.79 -20.16
C PRO A 55 15.78 4.23 -20.04
N ILE A 56 16.07 5.15 -19.12
CA ILE A 56 17.44 5.62 -18.89
C ILE A 56 17.99 4.82 -17.72
N MET A 57 19.09 4.09 -17.94
CA MET A 57 19.80 3.32 -16.90
C MET A 57 20.92 4.15 -16.24
N ASP A 58 20.70 5.46 -16.08
CA ASP A 58 21.61 6.32 -15.33
C ASP A 58 21.14 6.46 -13.88
N MET A 59 22.08 6.33 -12.94
CA MET A 59 21.83 6.48 -11.50
C MET A 59 21.65 7.95 -11.09
N ASN A 60 20.89 8.72 -11.86
CA ASN A 60 20.67 10.14 -11.64
C ASN A 60 19.29 10.34 -11.00
N LEU A 61 19.25 10.89 -9.79
CA LEU A 61 18.00 11.10 -9.03
C LEU A 61 17.01 12.09 -9.70
N PHE A 62 17.48 12.84 -10.70
CA PHE A 62 16.73 13.86 -11.44
C PHE A 62 16.24 13.39 -12.81
N GLU A 63 16.57 12.16 -13.22
CA GLU A 63 16.12 11.58 -14.48
C GLU A 63 15.01 10.55 -14.24
N GLY A 64 14.08 10.44 -15.20
CA GLY A 64 12.96 9.51 -15.10
C GLY A 64 13.43 8.07 -15.10
N MET A 65 12.97 7.27 -14.13
CA MET A 65 13.23 5.83 -14.08
C MET A 65 12.10 5.04 -14.74
N ARG A 66 12.45 4.02 -15.53
CA ARG A 66 11.49 3.02 -16.00
C ARG A 66 11.37 1.90 -14.97
N THR A 67 10.20 1.79 -14.34
CA THR A 67 9.95 0.72 -13.37
C THR A 67 9.74 -0.62 -14.09
N LEU A 68 10.01 -1.72 -13.37
CA LEU A 68 9.78 -3.08 -13.89
C LEU A 68 8.33 -3.31 -14.34
N ALA A 69 7.35 -2.70 -13.66
CA ALA A 69 5.95 -2.76 -14.04
C ALA A 69 5.66 -2.02 -15.36
N ALA A 70 6.33 -0.87 -15.61
CA ALA A 70 6.23 -0.15 -16.88
C ALA A 70 6.82 -0.98 -18.02
N ASN A 71 7.96 -1.61 -17.75
CA ASN A 71 8.64 -2.49 -18.70
C ASN A 71 7.74 -3.66 -19.13
N VAL A 72 7.15 -4.37 -18.17
CA VAL A 72 6.19 -5.46 -18.45
C VAL A 72 4.96 -4.94 -19.19
N ALA A 73 4.36 -3.80 -18.80
CA ALA A 73 3.13 -3.31 -19.41
C ALA A 73 3.30 -2.88 -20.88
N VAL A 74 4.46 -2.32 -21.24
CA VAL A 74 4.71 -1.76 -22.58
C VAL A 74 5.32 -2.78 -23.54
N GLU A 75 6.29 -3.57 -23.09
CA GLU A 75 7.03 -4.47 -24.00
C GLU A 75 6.40 -5.87 -24.12
N MET A 76 5.56 -6.30 -23.18
CA MET A 76 4.92 -7.62 -23.23
C MET A 76 3.86 -7.77 -24.34
N PRO A 77 3.06 -6.73 -24.69
CA PRO A 77 2.16 -6.75 -25.85
C PRO A 77 2.88 -6.61 -27.19
N GLU A 78 4.01 -5.91 -27.23
CA GLU A 78 4.80 -5.60 -28.43
C GLU A 78 5.77 -6.73 -28.83
N SER A 79 6.00 -7.71 -27.96
CA SER A 79 6.93 -8.82 -28.24
C SER A 79 6.22 -10.07 -28.77
N GLU A 80 6.81 -10.68 -29.80
CA GLU A 80 6.27 -11.89 -30.43
C GLU A 80 6.11 -13.03 -29.42
N VAL A 81 4.89 -13.57 -29.34
CA VAL A 81 4.51 -14.61 -28.38
C VAL A 81 5.33 -15.87 -28.64
N GLY A 82 6.29 -16.17 -27.75
CA GLY A 82 7.16 -17.35 -27.84
C GLY A 82 8.66 -17.07 -28.01
N GLY A 83 9.05 -15.81 -28.25
CA GLY A 83 10.45 -15.38 -28.31
C GLY A 83 11.18 -15.48 -26.96
N SER A 84 12.52 -15.48 -26.99
CA SER A 84 13.34 -15.45 -25.76
C SER A 84 13.06 -14.21 -24.90
N HIS A 85 12.81 -13.06 -25.55
CA HIS A 85 12.47 -11.79 -24.91
C HIS A 85 11.16 -11.86 -24.10
N TYR A 86 10.12 -12.50 -24.66
CA TYR A 86 8.83 -12.70 -23.99
C TYR A 86 8.98 -13.51 -22.69
N ARG A 87 9.82 -14.55 -22.69
CA ARG A 87 10.07 -15.38 -21.50
C ARG A 87 10.78 -14.60 -20.39
N VAL A 88 11.71 -13.72 -20.74
CA VAL A 88 12.41 -12.85 -19.78
C VAL A 88 11.45 -11.83 -19.17
N LEU A 89 10.58 -11.21 -19.98
CA LEU A 89 9.54 -10.31 -19.47
C LEU A 89 8.54 -11.01 -18.56
N PHE A 90 8.13 -12.23 -18.92
CA PHE A 90 7.25 -13.04 -18.10
C PHE A 90 7.89 -13.38 -16.74
N LEU A 91 9.18 -13.70 -16.73
CA LEU A 91 9.93 -13.94 -15.50
C LEU A 91 10.07 -12.66 -14.66
N ALA A 92 10.30 -11.50 -15.29
CA ALA A 92 10.32 -10.21 -14.61
C ALA A 92 8.95 -9.87 -13.97
N ALA A 93 7.84 -10.15 -14.68
CA ALA A 93 6.49 -10.01 -14.16
C ALA A 93 6.23 -10.94 -12.96
N LEU A 94 6.69 -12.19 -13.03
CA LEU A 94 6.61 -13.15 -11.94
C LEU A 94 7.41 -12.69 -10.70
N VAL A 95 8.61 -12.14 -10.90
CA VAL A 95 9.43 -11.58 -9.81
C VAL A 95 8.74 -10.39 -9.17
N LEU A 96 8.16 -9.49 -9.97
CA LEU A 96 7.40 -8.34 -9.48
C LEU A 96 6.15 -8.78 -8.68
N LEU A 97 5.47 -9.82 -9.15
CA LEU A 97 4.35 -10.44 -8.45
C LEU A 97 4.79 -11.02 -7.10
N MET A 98 5.87 -11.80 -7.07
CA MET A 98 6.44 -12.35 -5.85
C MET A 98 6.83 -11.25 -4.84
N PHE A 99 7.48 -10.19 -5.31
CA PHE A 99 7.85 -9.06 -4.46
C PHE A 99 6.62 -8.38 -3.84
N THR A 100 5.62 -8.08 -4.67
CA THR A 100 4.37 -7.47 -4.23
C THR A 100 3.62 -8.37 -3.26
N PHE A 101 3.57 -9.68 -3.54
CA PHE A 101 2.93 -10.67 -2.70
C PHE A 101 3.60 -10.77 -1.32
N VAL A 102 4.93 -10.80 -1.26
CA VAL A 102 5.68 -10.84 0.00
C VAL A 102 5.45 -9.55 0.80
N MET A 103 5.57 -8.39 0.17
CA MET A 103 5.33 -7.11 0.86
C MET A 103 3.90 -6.99 1.39
N ASN A 104 2.91 -7.36 0.57
CA ASN A 104 1.51 -7.34 0.99
C ASN A 104 1.24 -8.35 2.12
N THR A 105 1.86 -9.53 2.07
CA THR A 105 1.76 -10.54 3.13
C THR A 105 2.40 -10.04 4.44
N LEU A 106 3.59 -9.43 4.37
CA LEU A 106 4.25 -8.84 5.54
C LEU A 106 3.40 -7.71 6.15
N ALA A 107 2.83 -6.84 5.31
CA ALA A 107 1.94 -5.78 5.76
C ALA A 107 0.70 -6.36 6.49
N GLU A 108 0.07 -7.40 5.94
CA GLU A 108 -1.08 -8.05 6.57
C GLU A 108 -0.70 -8.81 7.85
N LEU A 109 0.50 -9.41 7.93
CA LEU A 109 0.99 -10.03 9.17
C LEU A 109 1.19 -8.99 10.29
N ILE A 110 1.78 -7.84 9.95
CA ILE A 110 1.92 -6.71 10.88
C ILE A 110 0.54 -6.21 11.32
N ARG A 111 -0.42 -6.09 10.40
CA ARG A 111 -1.81 -5.74 10.70
C ARG A 111 -2.43 -6.64 11.74
N GLN A 112 -2.32 -7.95 11.54
CA GLN A 112 -2.91 -8.94 12.43
C GLN A 112 -2.28 -8.88 13.82
N ARG A 113 -0.97 -8.64 13.90
CA ARG A 113 -0.26 -8.43 15.17
C ARG A 113 -0.75 -7.18 15.89
N LEU A 114 -0.86 -6.04 15.21
CA LEU A 114 -1.38 -4.81 15.81
C LEU A 114 -2.83 -4.97 16.24
N ARG A 115 -3.70 -5.53 15.39
CA ARG A 115 -5.11 -5.74 15.71
C ARG A 115 -5.29 -6.65 16.93
N LYS A 116 -4.47 -7.69 17.10
CA LYS A 116 -4.48 -8.54 18.29
C LYS A 116 -4.06 -7.79 19.56
N GLN A 117 -3.06 -6.91 19.48
CA GLN A 117 -2.68 -6.09 20.64
C GLN A 117 -3.76 -5.06 21.02
N TYR A 118 -4.35 -4.37 20.05
CA TYR A 118 -5.37 -3.34 20.32
C TYR A 118 -6.74 -3.93 20.64
N SER A 119 -7.04 -5.18 20.26
CA SER A 119 -8.27 -5.88 20.65
C SER A 119 -8.20 -6.47 22.07
N ALA A 120 -7.03 -6.43 22.72
CA ALA A 120 -6.82 -6.90 24.10
C ALA A 120 -6.84 -5.76 25.14
N LEU A 121 -7.12 -4.53 24.69
CA LEU A 121 -7.39 -3.33 25.49
C LEU A 121 -8.87 -2.97 25.38
#